data_AF-A0A1J7BJM8-F1
#
_entry.id   AF-A0A1J7BJM8-F1
#
_cell.length_a   1.000
_cell.length_b   1.000
_cell.length_c   1.000
_cell.angle_alpha   90.00
_cell.angle_beta   90.00
_cell.angle_gamma   90.00
#
_symmetry.space_group_name_H-M   'P 1'
#
loop_
_entity.id
_entity.type
_entity.pdbx_description
1 polymer ?
#
loop_
_entity_poly.entity_id
_entity_poly.type
_entity_poly.pdbx_seq_one_letter_code
_entity_poly.pdbx_strand_id
1 'polypeptide(L)'
;MATMSSVSSSSRRTSALPEEGLRERKKRRTREAIRSAAFRLFEEQGWEATTTEQIAAAAEVSPSTFFRYFATKEQLVLSDDYDPIIAAELRARPADEPLLDSLRHAVLAPLRQIVEEDRAALLLRVRLVKEVPALRVMMYEASDETRDMLRDWLAERTGRTADDLAVRAATGALIGAMTEVVLDWVDSGATDDLATLFDTSMRGLAELLH
;
A
#
# COMPACT_ATOMS: atom_id res chain seq x y z
N MET A 1 -70.10 1.51 -11.69
CA MET A 1 -69.44 1.26 -10.39
C MET A 1 -67.94 1.32 -10.63
N ALA A 2 -67.31 2.38 -10.14
CA ALA A 2 -65.86 2.57 -10.20
C ALA A 2 -65.24 1.98 -8.94
N THR A 3 -64.18 1.18 -9.09
CA THR A 3 -63.23 0.90 -8.00
C THR A 3 -61.82 0.92 -8.57
N MET A 4 -61.05 1.83 -7.99
CA MET A 4 -59.63 2.07 -8.14
C MET A 4 -58.80 0.80 -7.90
N SER A 5 -57.68 0.67 -8.59
CA SER A 5 -56.48 0.14 -7.95
C SER A 5 -55.23 0.78 -8.57
N SER A 6 -54.67 1.69 -7.79
CA SER A 6 -53.39 2.35 -7.97
C SER A 6 -52.24 1.35 -7.76
N VAL A 7 -51.38 1.18 -8.76
CA VAL A 7 -50.05 0.61 -8.53
C VAL A 7 -49.03 1.73 -8.67
N SER A 8 -48.60 2.21 -7.50
CA SER A 8 -47.50 3.12 -7.33
C SER A 8 -46.19 2.35 -7.58
N SER A 9 -45.58 2.55 -8.75
CA SER A 9 -44.24 2.03 -9.03
C SER A 9 -43.21 2.93 -8.35
N SER A 10 -42.91 2.61 -7.09
CA SER A 10 -41.83 3.21 -6.31
C SER A 10 -40.49 2.98 -7.03
N SER A 11 -39.96 4.06 -7.60
CA SER A 11 -38.63 4.11 -8.19
C SER A 11 -37.60 3.88 -7.09
N ARG A 12 -36.94 2.71 -7.14
CA ARG A 12 -35.78 2.39 -6.30
C ARG A 12 -34.65 3.36 -6.65
N ARG A 13 -34.38 4.30 -5.74
CA ARG A 13 -33.16 5.11 -5.76
C ARG A 13 -31.97 4.20 -5.48
N THR A 14 -31.18 3.96 -6.52
CA THR A 14 -29.83 3.41 -6.44
C THR A 14 -28.98 4.38 -5.61
N SER A 15 -28.60 4.00 -4.39
CA SER A 15 -27.68 4.77 -3.57
C SER A 15 -26.26 4.61 -4.12
N ALA A 16 -25.79 5.63 -4.84
CA ALA A 16 -24.38 5.80 -5.16
C ALA A 16 -23.58 6.04 -3.88
N LEU A 17 -22.35 5.53 -3.83
CA LEU A 17 -21.37 5.79 -2.77
C LEU A 17 -21.23 7.30 -2.50
N PRO A 18 -20.92 7.75 -1.27
CA PRO A 18 -20.82 9.19 -0.97
C PRO A 18 -19.74 9.82 -1.86
N GLU A 19 -20.12 10.81 -2.67
CA GLU A 19 -19.16 11.62 -3.43
C GLU A 19 -18.17 12.27 -2.45
N GLU A 20 -16.88 12.00 -2.63
CA GLU A 20 -15.79 12.53 -1.82
C GLU A 20 -15.97 14.05 -1.61
N GLY A 21 -16.11 14.50 -0.36
CA GLY A 21 -16.39 15.92 -0.08
C GLY A 21 -15.24 16.82 -0.56
N LEU A 22 -15.55 18.08 -0.92
CA LEU A 22 -14.54 19.06 -1.40
C LEU A 22 -13.35 19.20 -0.44
N ARG A 23 -13.56 18.98 0.87
CA ARG A 23 -12.51 19.01 1.89
C ARG A 23 -11.52 17.84 1.75
N GLU A 24 -12.01 16.62 1.54
CA GLU A 24 -11.15 15.44 1.36
C GLU A 24 -10.37 15.51 0.05
N ARG A 25 -11.00 15.97 -1.04
CA ARG A 25 -10.30 16.22 -2.31
C ARG A 25 -9.18 17.26 -2.16
N LYS A 26 -9.42 18.36 -1.45
CA LYS A 26 -8.39 19.37 -1.17
C LYS A 26 -7.27 18.78 -0.30
N LYS A 27 -7.62 18.00 0.72
CA LYS A 27 -6.66 17.31 1.60
C LYS A 27 -5.74 16.39 0.81
N ARG A 28 -6.31 15.53 -0.04
CA ARG A 28 -5.56 14.60 -0.91
C ARG A 28 -4.63 15.34 -1.87
N ARG A 29 -5.14 16.36 -2.59
CA ARG A 29 -4.33 17.16 -3.51
C ARG A 29 -3.14 17.84 -2.83
N THR A 30 -3.34 18.41 -1.63
CA THR A 30 -2.23 19.02 -0.89
C THR A 30 -1.20 17.96 -0.46
N ARG A 31 -1.66 16.79 -0.02
CA ARG A 31 -0.77 15.68 0.34
C ARG A 31 0.08 15.22 -0.85
N GLU A 32 -0.54 15.07 -2.02
CA GLU A 32 0.13 14.70 -3.28
C GLU A 32 1.13 15.77 -3.73
N ALA A 33 0.77 17.05 -3.65
CA ALA A 33 1.67 18.15 -4.01
C ALA A 33 2.94 18.16 -3.13
N ILE A 34 2.79 17.94 -1.83
CA ILE A 34 3.92 17.83 -0.89
C ILE A 34 4.81 16.63 -1.25
N ARG A 35 4.21 15.46 -1.55
CA ARG A 35 4.95 14.25 -1.90
C ARG A 35 5.73 14.41 -3.22
N SER A 36 5.08 14.96 -4.24
CA SER A 36 5.70 15.23 -5.54
C SER A 36 6.88 16.22 -5.41
N ALA A 37 6.72 17.29 -4.63
CA ALA A 37 7.79 18.24 -4.37
C ALA A 37 8.98 17.60 -3.64
N ALA A 38 8.71 16.72 -2.67
CA ALA A 38 9.75 16.00 -1.95
C ALA A 38 10.54 15.05 -2.86
N PHE A 39 9.86 14.23 -3.65
CA PHE A 39 10.52 13.28 -4.56
C PHE A 39 11.37 13.99 -5.60
N ARG A 40 10.87 15.10 -6.17
CA ARG A 40 11.67 15.95 -7.07
C ARG A 40 12.94 16.48 -6.40
N LEU A 41 12.84 16.99 -5.16
CA LEU A 41 14.03 17.49 -4.43
C LEU A 41 15.00 16.37 -4.06
N PHE A 42 14.52 15.19 -3.69
CA PHE A 42 15.39 14.04 -3.44
C PHE A 42 16.16 13.63 -4.68
N GLU A 43 15.57 13.71 -5.87
CA GLU A 43 16.27 13.48 -7.14
C GLU A 43 17.27 14.59 -7.49
N GLU A 44 16.90 15.86 -7.27
CA GLU A 44 17.71 17.01 -7.67
C GLU A 44 18.95 17.23 -6.79
N GLN A 45 18.83 17.03 -5.48
CA GLN A 45 19.87 17.39 -4.50
C GLN A 45 20.16 16.29 -3.47
N GLY A 46 19.43 15.18 -3.49
CA GLY A 46 19.64 14.04 -2.61
C GLY A 46 18.84 14.10 -1.30
N TRP A 47 18.76 12.94 -0.63
CA TRP A 47 18.02 12.75 0.62
C TRP A 47 18.50 13.64 1.77
N GLU A 48 19.81 13.68 2.02
CA GLU A 48 20.40 14.37 3.18
C GLU A 48 20.32 15.90 3.04
N ALA A 49 20.52 16.42 1.82
CA ALA A 49 20.48 17.85 1.56
C ALA A 49 19.05 18.43 1.55
N THR A 50 18.02 17.59 1.56
CA THR A 50 16.61 18.01 1.48
C THR A 50 15.98 18.16 2.87
N THR A 51 15.47 19.36 3.15
CA THR A 51 14.78 19.69 4.42
C THR A 51 13.26 19.80 4.25
N THR A 52 12.52 19.66 5.35
CA THR A 52 11.05 19.82 5.38
C THR A 52 10.60 21.21 4.96
N GLU A 53 11.40 22.24 5.24
CA GLU A 53 11.14 23.63 4.85
C GLU A 53 11.29 23.83 3.35
N GLN A 54 12.31 23.23 2.73
CA GLN A 54 12.49 23.24 1.28
C GLN A 54 11.33 22.53 0.58
N ILE A 55 10.92 21.37 1.11
CA ILE A 55 9.76 20.63 0.58
C ILE A 55 8.49 21.48 0.69
N ALA A 56 8.23 22.09 1.86
CA ALA A 56 7.06 22.93 2.06
C ALA A 56 7.04 24.13 1.09
N ALA A 57 8.18 24.81 0.93
CA ALA A 57 8.34 25.91 -0.01
C ALA A 57 8.10 25.47 -1.46
N ALA A 58 8.68 24.34 -1.86
CA ALA A 58 8.52 23.76 -3.20
C ALA A 58 7.10 23.29 -3.50
N ALA A 59 6.33 22.93 -2.47
CA ALA A 59 4.92 22.56 -2.58
C ALA A 59 3.95 23.75 -2.39
N GLU A 60 4.48 24.97 -2.25
CA GLU A 60 3.71 26.20 -2.02
C GLU A 60 2.82 26.13 -0.77
N VAL A 61 3.30 25.50 0.30
CA VAL A 61 2.61 25.41 1.59
C VAL A 61 3.48 25.93 2.74
N SER A 62 2.85 26.29 3.86
CA SER A 62 3.59 26.62 5.08
C SER A 62 4.23 25.38 5.71
N PRO A 63 5.33 25.50 6.49
CA PRO A 63 5.86 24.40 7.29
C PRO A 63 4.81 23.79 8.23
N SER A 64 3.96 24.64 8.84
CA SER A 64 2.83 24.16 9.66
C SER A 64 1.81 23.32 8.88
N THR A 65 1.64 23.61 7.58
CA THR A 65 0.80 22.79 6.70
C THR A 65 1.49 21.48 6.37
N PHE A 66 2.79 21.47 6.10
CA PHE A 66 3.57 20.23 5.93
C PHE A 66 3.40 19.30 7.14
N PHE A 67 3.67 19.81 8.36
CA PHE A 67 3.61 19.03 9.59
C PHE A 67 2.20 18.52 9.93
N ARG A 68 1.15 19.14 9.37
CA ARG A 68 -0.22 18.63 9.48
C ARG A 68 -0.45 17.35 8.66
N TYR A 69 0.34 17.11 7.62
CA TYR A 69 0.23 15.93 6.75
C TYR A 69 1.28 14.87 7.03
N PHE A 70 2.49 15.28 7.40
CA PHE A 70 3.64 14.41 7.62
C PHE A 70 4.44 14.91 8.81
N ALA A 71 4.67 14.06 9.82
CA ALA A 71 5.45 14.49 10.97
C ALA A 71 6.93 14.69 10.62
N THR A 72 7.45 13.89 9.67
CA THR A 72 8.84 13.94 9.22
C THR A 72 8.96 13.66 7.71
N LYS A 73 10.14 13.91 7.11
CA LYS A 73 10.40 13.55 5.71
C LYS A 73 10.47 12.03 5.50
N GLU A 74 10.86 11.29 6.53
CA GLU A 74 10.87 9.82 6.54
C GLU A 74 9.44 9.28 6.49
N GLN A 75 8.55 9.80 7.33
CA GLN A 75 7.13 9.45 7.26
C GLN A 75 6.49 9.87 5.94
N LEU A 76 6.97 10.93 5.28
CA LEU A 76 6.51 11.26 3.94
C LEU A 76 6.88 10.17 2.94
N VAL A 77 8.13 9.73 2.92
CA VAL A 77 8.58 8.66 2.00
C VAL A 77 7.84 7.36 2.27
N LEU A 78 7.69 7.01 3.55
CA LEU A 78 7.09 5.75 3.98
C LEU A 78 5.57 5.79 4.07
N SER A 79 4.95 6.98 4.03
CA SER A 79 3.50 7.11 4.10
C SER A 79 2.88 6.28 3.00
N ASP A 80 2.36 5.14 3.41
CA ASP A 80 1.95 4.11 2.50
C ASP A 80 0.44 4.14 2.39
N ASP A 81 -0.06 4.64 1.25
CA ASP A 81 -1.48 4.55 0.94
C ASP A 81 -1.83 3.12 0.47
N TYR A 82 -0.85 2.21 0.33
CA TYR A 82 -1.01 0.88 -0.25
C TYR A 82 -1.36 -0.19 0.78
N ASP A 83 -0.88 -0.08 2.01
CA ASP A 83 -1.19 -0.99 3.10
C ASP A 83 -2.71 -1.15 3.32
N PRO A 84 -3.51 -0.06 3.38
CA PRO A 84 -4.97 -0.15 3.41
C PRO A 84 -5.57 -0.81 2.16
N ILE A 85 -4.96 -0.66 0.98
CA ILE A 85 -5.47 -1.23 -0.28
C ILE A 85 -5.21 -2.74 -0.31
N ILE A 86 -4.00 -3.19 0.03
CA ILE A 86 -3.65 -4.61 0.16
C ILE A 86 -4.58 -5.27 1.19
N ALA A 87 -4.80 -4.59 2.32
CA ALA A 87 -5.71 -5.06 3.35
C ALA A 87 -7.17 -5.16 2.90
N ALA A 88 -7.64 -4.20 2.10
CA ALA A 88 -8.98 -4.25 1.54
C ALA A 88 -9.11 -5.40 0.53
N GLU A 89 -8.09 -5.62 -0.31
CA GLU A 89 -8.11 -6.68 -1.31
C GLU A 89 -8.07 -8.07 -0.66
N LEU A 90 -7.25 -8.28 0.38
CA LEU A 90 -7.23 -9.53 1.15
C LEU A 90 -8.59 -9.87 1.75
N ARG A 91 -9.28 -8.88 2.32
CA ARG A 91 -10.62 -9.08 2.90
C ARG A 91 -11.70 -9.34 1.85
N ALA A 92 -11.52 -8.85 0.63
CA ALA A 92 -12.45 -9.06 -0.47
C ALA A 92 -12.32 -10.45 -1.13
N ARG A 93 -11.24 -11.20 -0.84
CA ARG A 93 -10.99 -12.51 -1.45
C ARG A 93 -12.01 -13.56 -1.01
N PRO A 94 -12.45 -14.47 -1.91
CA PRO A 94 -13.34 -15.57 -1.55
C PRO A 94 -12.73 -16.49 -0.49
N ALA A 95 -13.55 -16.93 0.46
CA ALA A 95 -13.11 -17.79 1.57
C ALA A 95 -12.71 -19.21 1.14
N ASP A 96 -13.09 -19.65 -0.06
CA ASP A 96 -12.79 -20.95 -0.66
C ASP A 96 -11.65 -20.89 -1.69
N GLU A 97 -11.12 -19.69 -1.99
CA GLU A 97 -9.97 -19.54 -2.87
C GLU A 97 -8.71 -20.18 -2.23
N PRO A 98 -7.73 -20.69 -3.01
CA PRO A 98 -6.44 -21.08 -2.46
C PRO A 98 -5.71 -19.89 -1.83
N LEU A 99 -5.07 -20.10 -0.69
CA LEU A 99 -4.40 -19.05 0.09
C LEU A 99 -3.36 -18.27 -0.72
N LEU A 100 -2.52 -18.97 -1.49
CA LEU A 100 -1.50 -18.34 -2.34
C LEU A 100 -2.11 -17.52 -3.48
N ASP A 101 -3.25 -17.94 -4.04
CA ASP A 101 -3.93 -17.19 -5.09
C ASP A 101 -4.53 -15.88 -4.54
N SER A 102 -5.13 -15.95 -3.34
CA SER A 102 -5.60 -14.77 -2.62
C SER A 102 -4.47 -13.78 -2.33
N LEU A 103 -3.34 -14.27 -1.82
CA LEU A 103 -2.16 -13.43 -1.55
C LEU A 103 -1.61 -12.81 -2.83
N ARG A 104 -1.45 -13.63 -3.88
CA ARG A 104 -0.97 -13.17 -5.18
C ARG A 104 -1.81 -12.00 -5.69
N HIS A 105 -3.14 -12.14 -5.64
CA HIS A 105 -4.04 -11.10 -6.13
C HIS A 105 -3.92 -9.83 -5.27
N ALA A 106 -3.95 -9.98 -3.95
CA ALA A 106 -3.93 -8.86 -3.03
C ALA A 106 -2.62 -8.07 -3.02
N VAL A 107 -1.52 -8.67 -3.46
CA VAL A 107 -0.23 -7.98 -3.59
C VAL A 107 -0.06 -7.39 -4.97
N LEU A 108 -0.33 -8.16 -6.03
CA LEU A 108 -0.02 -7.73 -7.39
C LEU A 108 -1.01 -6.70 -7.94
N ALA A 109 -2.29 -6.75 -7.56
CA ALA A 109 -3.27 -5.78 -8.06
C ALA A 109 -2.95 -4.35 -7.59
N PRO A 110 -2.72 -4.08 -6.29
CA PRO A 110 -2.29 -2.76 -5.85
C PRO A 110 -0.96 -2.35 -6.44
N LEU A 111 0.04 -3.26 -6.46
CA LEU A 111 1.37 -2.94 -6.97
C LEU A 111 1.36 -2.53 -8.45
N ARG A 112 0.55 -3.19 -9.29
CA ARG A 112 0.38 -2.78 -10.70
C ARG A 112 -0.22 -1.39 -10.83
N GLN A 113 -1.25 -1.09 -10.05
CA GLN A 113 -1.88 0.23 -10.06
C GLN A 113 -0.87 1.32 -9.68
N ILE A 114 -0.04 1.05 -8.67
CA ILE A 114 0.99 1.99 -8.20
C ILE A 114 2.05 2.25 -9.28
N VAL A 115 2.51 1.18 -9.93
CA VAL A 115 3.47 1.29 -11.05
C VAL A 115 2.87 2.07 -12.21
N GLU A 116 1.58 1.89 -12.50
CA GLU A 116 0.88 2.63 -13.55
C GLU A 116 0.67 4.11 -13.20
N GLU A 117 0.39 4.42 -11.94
CA GLU A 117 0.19 5.79 -11.46
C GLU A 117 1.50 6.59 -11.39
N ASP A 118 2.54 6.06 -10.74
CA ASP A 118 3.82 6.77 -10.57
C ASP A 118 4.99 5.79 -10.34
N ARG A 119 5.43 5.12 -11.40
CA ARG A 119 6.61 4.24 -11.37
C ARG A 119 7.86 4.92 -10.84
N ALA A 120 8.09 6.20 -11.20
CA ALA A 120 9.32 6.90 -10.82
C ALA A 120 9.38 7.10 -9.29
N ALA A 121 8.27 7.52 -8.69
CA ALA A 121 8.14 7.64 -7.24
C ALA A 121 8.39 6.32 -6.50
N LEU A 122 7.83 5.20 -7.00
CA LEU A 122 8.05 3.89 -6.41
C LEU A 122 9.55 3.51 -6.44
N LEU A 123 10.21 3.66 -7.59
CA LEU A 123 11.62 3.33 -7.73
C LEU A 123 12.50 4.20 -6.82
N LEU A 124 12.19 5.50 -6.71
CA LEU A 124 12.89 6.40 -5.81
C LEU A 124 12.69 5.99 -4.33
N ARG A 125 11.45 5.68 -3.91
CA ARG A 125 11.15 5.21 -2.56
C ARG A 125 11.95 3.95 -2.21
N VAL A 126 11.94 2.95 -3.10
CA VAL A 126 12.69 1.71 -2.88
C VAL A 126 14.19 1.97 -2.79
N ARG A 127 14.74 2.81 -3.68
CA ARG A 127 16.15 3.23 -3.62
C ARG A 127 16.50 3.90 -2.30
N LEU A 128 15.68 4.84 -1.85
CA LEU A 128 15.88 5.54 -0.57
C LEU A 128 15.85 4.57 0.62
N VAL A 129 14.92 3.62 0.66
CA VAL A 129 14.86 2.57 1.69
C VAL A 129 16.13 1.70 1.69
N LYS A 130 16.69 1.44 0.51
CA LYS A 130 17.94 0.70 0.38
C LYS A 130 19.15 1.50 0.85
N GLU A 131 19.25 2.77 0.49
CA GLU A 131 20.42 3.61 0.78
C GLU A 131 20.42 4.19 2.20
N VAL A 132 19.25 4.42 2.78
CA VAL A 132 19.09 5.09 4.08
C VAL A 132 18.66 4.07 5.15
N PRO A 133 19.55 3.66 6.08
CA PRO A 133 19.24 2.66 7.09
C PRO A 133 18.04 3.01 7.97
N ALA A 134 17.88 4.30 8.31
CA ALA A 134 16.76 4.77 9.13
C ALA A 134 15.40 4.54 8.44
N LEU A 135 15.32 4.75 7.13
CA LEU A 135 14.09 4.46 6.35
C LEU A 135 13.79 2.98 6.32
N ARG A 136 14.81 2.12 6.26
CA ARG A 136 14.63 0.67 6.28
C ARG A 136 14.06 0.19 7.61
N VAL A 137 14.58 0.68 8.74
CA VAL A 137 14.05 0.35 10.07
C VAL A 137 12.60 0.81 10.19
N MET A 138 12.34 2.07 9.82
CA MET A 138 10.98 2.62 9.88
C MET A 138 10.01 1.92 8.94
N MET A 139 10.46 1.41 7.78
CA MET A 139 9.61 0.63 6.88
C MET A 139 9.13 -0.65 7.57
N TYR A 140 10.03 -1.37 8.25
CA TYR A 140 9.66 -2.57 8.99
C TYR A 140 8.72 -2.29 10.17
N GLU A 141 8.88 -1.14 10.84
CA GLU A 141 7.97 -0.69 11.90
C GLU A 141 6.60 -0.25 11.35
N ALA A 142 6.56 0.44 10.22
CA ALA A 142 5.32 0.88 9.58
C ALA A 142 4.46 -0.31 9.10
N SER A 143 5.09 -1.46 8.83
CA SER A 143 4.41 -2.69 8.42
C SER A 143 3.66 -3.40 9.55
N ASP A 144 3.67 -2.92 10.80
CA ASP A 144 2.97 -3.60 11.91
C ASP A 144 1.45 -3.70 11.69
N GLU A 145 0.80 -2.68 11.11
CA GLU A 145 -0.64 -2.75 10.80
C GLU A 145 -0.95 -3.79 9.70
N THR A 146 -0.13 -3.82 8.65
CA THR A 146 -0.24 -4.82 7.57
C THR A 146 0.07 -6.22 8.08
N ARG A 147 1.04 -6.35 8.98
CA ARG A 147 1.39 -7.60 9.63
C ARG A 147 0.25 -8.14 10.47
N ASP A 148 -0.35 -7.30 11.30
CA ASP A 148 -1.47 -7.70 12.14
C ASP A 148 -2.68 -8.10 11.30
N MET A 149 -2.98 -7.35 10.26
CA MET A 149 -4.06 -7.69 9.32
C MET A 149 -3.81 -9.01 8.57
N LEU A 150 -2.60 -9.21 8.04
CA LEU A 150 -2.24 -10.45 7.36
C LEU A 150 -2.29 -11.66 8.30
N ARG A 151 -1.82 -11.48 9.54
CA ARG A 151 -1.89 -12.50 10.60
C ARG A 151 -3.33 -12.88 10.89
N ASP A 152 -4.20 -11.90 11.10
CA ASP A 152 -5.61 -12.14 11.41
C ASP A 152 -6.31 -12.82 10.22
N TRP A 153 -6.03 -12.38 9.00
CA TRP A 153 -6.52 -13.02 7.77
C TRP A 153 -6.04 -14.48 7.63
N LEU A 154 -4.77 -14.76 7.89
CA LEU A 154 -4.23 -16.13 7.87
C LEU A 154 -4.86 -17.02 8.95
N ALA A 155 -5.07 -16.48 10.15
CA ALA A 155 -5.72 -17.18 11.25
C ALA A 155 -7.15 -17.61 10.85
N GLU A 156 -7.94 -16.69 10.33
CA GLU A 156 -9.30 -16.96 9.83
C GLU A 156 -9.29 -18.03 8.72
N ARG A 157 -8.41 -17.89 7.73
CA ARG A 157 -8.34 -18.78 6.56
C ARG A 157 -7.88 -20.18 6.89
N THR A 158 -7.11 -20.35 7.96
CA THR A 158 -6.56 -21.64 8.39
C THR A 158 -7.31 -22.26 9.57
N GLY A 159 -8.32 -21.56 10.12
CA GLY A 159 -9.04 -21.98 11.33
C GLY A 159 -8.16 -22.01 12.59
N ARG A 160 -7.09 -21.20 12.61
CA ARG A 160 -6.14 -21.07 13.72
C ARG A 160 -6.36 -19.75 14.47
N THR A 161 -5.64 -19.57 15.58
CA THR A 161 -5.61 -18.29 16.28
C THR A 161 -4.46 -17.42 15.76
N ALA A 162 -4.60 -16.10 15.85
CA ALA A 162 -3.54 -15.15 15.50
C ALA A 162 -2.24 -15.36 16.32
N ASP A 163 -2.37 -15.89 17.55
CA ASP A 163 -1.25 -16.20 18.44
C ASP A 163 -0.53 -17.53 18.13
N ASP A 164 -1.08 -18.34 17.21
CA ASP A 164 -0.45 -19.58 16.78
C ASP A 164 0.93 -19.29 16.17
N LEU A 165 1.97 -19.99 16.65
CA LEU A 165 3.34 -19.80 16.19
C LEU A 165 3.50 -19.97 14.67
N ALA A 166 2.78 -20.93 14.07
CA ALA A 166 2.82 -21.17 12.64
C ALA A 166 2.19 -20.00 11.87
N VAL A 167 1.11 -19.40 12.38
CA VAL A 167 0.49 -18.21 11.76
C VAL A 167 1.45 -17.02 11.83
N ARG A 168 2.06 -16.76 12.98
CA ARG A 168 3.05 -15.67 13.12
C ARG A 168 4.29 -15.89 12.25
N ALA A 169 4.80 -17.11 12.18
CA ALA A 169 5.94 -17.46 11.34
C ALA A 169 5.61 -17.29 9.85
N ALA A 170 4.46 -17.79 9.40
CA ALA A 170 3.99 -17.62 8.02
C ALA A 170 3.80 -16.14 7.66
N THR A 171 3.23 -15.34 8.57
CA THR A 171 3.08 -13.89 8.38
C THR A 171 4.44 -13.22 8.17
N GLY A 172 5.43 -13.52 9.03
CA GLY A 172 6.78 -12.97 8.90
C GLY A 172 7.47 -13.37 7.60
N ALA A 173 7.35 -14.65 7.21
CA ALA A 173 7.91 -15.15 5.98
C ALA A 173 7.29 -14.50 4.73
N LEU A 174 5.97 -14.31 4.72
CA LEU A 174 5.27 -13.67 3.60
C LEU A 174 5.64 -12.20 3.45
N ILE A 175 5.69 -11.44 4.55
CA ILE A 175 6.12 -10.02 4.53
C ILE A 175 7.55 -9.90 4.01
N GLY A 176 8.45 -10.76 4.51
CA GLY A 176 9.84 -10.80 4.05
C GLY A 176 9.92 -11.09 2.56
N ALA A 177 9.23 -12.15 2.10
CA ALA A 177 9.22 -12.54 0.69
C ALA A 177 8.63 -11.45 -0.23
N MET A 178 7.56 -10.77 0.19
CA MET A 178 6.98 -9.65 -0.56
C MET A 178 7.94 -8.45 -0.63
N THR A 179 8.63 -8.14 0.47
CA THR A 179 9.62 -7.07 0.52
C THR A 179 10.77 -7.36 -0.44
N GLU A 180 11.32 -8.57 -0.40
CA GLU A 180 12.43 -8.98 -1.27
C GLU A 180 12.04 -8.98 -2.76
N VAL A 181 10.80 -9.32 -3.11
CA VAL A 181 10.31 -9.22 -4.50
C VAL A 181 10.41 -7.79 -5.02
N VAL A 182 10.03 -6.79 -4.22
CA VAL A 182 10.10 -5.38 -4.63
C VAL A 182 11.54 -4.88 -4.67
N LEU A 183 12.37 -5.28 -3.70
CA LEU A 183 13.78 -4.92 -3.67
C LEU A 183 14.55 -5.49 -4.88
N ASP A 184 14.37 -6.78 -5.16
CA ASP A 184 15.00 -7.49 -6.29
C ASP A 184 14.53 -6.93 -7.63
N TRP A 185 13.23 -6.66 -7.76
CA TRP A 185 12.68 -6.02 -8.96
C TRP A 185 13.39 -4.70 -9.27
N VAL A 186 13.64 -3.87 -8.26
CA VAL A 186 14.37 -2.61 -8.47
C VAL A 186 15.83 -2.84 -8.84
N ASP A 187 16.48 -3.87 -8.28
CA ASP A 187 17.85 -4.23 -8.59
C ASP A 187 18.03 -4.77 -10.00
N SER A 188 17.03 -5.46 -10.55
CA SER A 188 16.99 -5.90 -11.94
C SER A 188 16.60 -4.79 -12.93
N GLY A 189 16.62 -3.53 -12.49
CA GLY A 189 16.25 -2.37 -13.30
C GLY A 189 14.74 -2.21 -13.50
N ALA A 190 13.93 -2.90 -12.70
CA ALA A 190 12.48 -2.87 -12.71
C ALA A 190 11.88 -3.29 -14.08
N THR A 191 12.56 -4.21 -14.75
CA THR A 191 12.16 -4.70 -16.09
C THR A 191 11.44 -6.04 -16.04
N ASP A 192 11.67 -6.83 -15.00
CA ASP A 192 11.03 -8.12 -14.83
C ASP A 192 9.55 -7.98 -14.50
N ASP A 193 8.79 -9.01 -14.84
CA ASP A 193 7.39 -9.11 -14.47
C ASP A 193 7.26 -9.43 -12.97
N LEU A 194 6.67 -8.51 -12.21
CA LEU A 194 6.42 -8.64 -10.78
C LEU A 194 5.63 -9.90 -10.43
N ALA A 195 4.74 -10.36 -11.32
CA ALA A 195 3.97 -11.57 -11.08
C ALA A 195 4.85 -12.82 -11.11
N THR A 196 5.82 -12.85 -12.02
CA THR A 196 6.83 -13.91 -12.15
C THR A 196 7.79 -13.90 -10.96
N LEU A 197 8.24 -12.72 -10.51
CA LEU A 197 9.08 -12.61 -9.32
C LEU A 197 8.36 -13.08 -8.05
N PHE A 198 7.10 -12.67 -7.87
CA PHE A 198 6.27 -13.15 -6.76
C PHE A 198 6.14 -14.67 -6.74
N ASP A 199 5.81 -15.28 -7.88
CA ASP A 199 5.68 -16.74 -7.99
C ASP A 199 6.98 -17.47 -7.71
N THR A 200 8.10 -16.90 -8.16
CA THR A 200 9.43 -17.46 -7.97
C THR A 200 9.80 -17.41 -6.49
N SER A 201 9.55 -16.28 -5.83
CA SER A 201 9.76 -16.10 -4.38
C SER A 201 8.92 -17.07 -3.56
N MET A 202 7.61 -17.18 -3.84
CA MET A 202 6.71 -18.11 -3.12
C MET A 202 7.10 -19.57 -3.33
N ARG A 203 7.48 -19.95 -4.55
CA ARG A 203 7.92 -21.31 -4.86
C ARG A 203 9.25 -21.64 -4.17
N GLY A 204 10.23 -20.75 -4.26
CA GLY A 204 11.52 -20.92 -3.60
C GLY A 204 11.37 -21.01 -2.08
N LEU A 205 10.48 -20.20 -1.48
CA LEU A 205 10.17 -20.28 -0.06
C LEU A 205 9.59 -21.66 0.31
N ALA A 206 8.66 -22.20 -0.49
CA ALA A 206 8.11 -23.54 -0.26
C ALA A 206 9.19 -24.62 -0.42
N GLU A 207 9.99 -24.58 -1.48
CA GLU A 207 11.06 -25.56 -1.76
C GLU A 207 12.13 -25.60 -0.68
N LEU A 208 12.52 -24.46 -0.11
CA LEU A 208 13.56 -24.38 0.93
C LEU A 208 13.11 -24.82 2.32
N LEU A 209 11.79 -24.91 2.54
CA LEU A 209 11.19 -25.29 3.83
C LEU A 209 10.69 -26.76 3.85
N HIS A 210 10.87 -27.49 2.75
CA HIS A 210 10.55 -28.91 2.59
C HIS A 210 11.83 -29.76 2.59
#